data_AF-A0A3D5Q7G8-F1
#
_entry.id   AF-A0A3D5Q7G8-F1
#
_cell.length_a   1.000
_cell.length_b   1.000
_cell.length_c   1.000
_cell.angle_alpha   90.00
_cell.angle_beta   90.00
_cell.angle_gamma   90.00
#
_symmetry.space_group_name_H-M   'P 1'
#
loop_
_entity.id
_entity.type
_entity.pdbx_description
1 polymer ?
#
loop_
_entity_poly.entity_id
_entity_poly.type
_entity_poly.pdbx_seq_one_letter_code
_entity_poly.pdbx_strand_id
1 'polypeptide(L)'
;MASSVAKAEKASLLPAFSSLSAIGEDWTPLTFPNIEAHTQYQLVSENGQQVVRAMADDSASGLIHRLTLTPGDSLTLRWRWKVSNVYEGGDARQKSGDDYPARIYVAFRFQPDQAGFFERAKRKAAELLFGAALPGNAINYIWANRVPVGETIANPYTEKTMMIAVNSGTSMVGQWVTVERDIVADYRQGVG
;
A
#
# COMPACT_ATOMS: atom_id res chain seq x y z
N MET A 1 -28.93 33.99 -4.28
CA MET A 1 -28.05 33.38 -5.31
C MET A 1 -26.77 32.94 -4.60
N ALA A 2 -26.70 31.69 -4.14
CA ALA A 2 -25.51 31.17 -3.49
C ALA A 2 -24.54 30.67 -4.57
N SER A 3 -23.37 31.29 -4.64
CA SER A 3 -22.30 30.91 -5.57
C SER A 3 -21.69 29.59 -5.10
N SER A 4 -21.93 28.52 -5.85
CA SER A 4 -21.23 27.24 -5.71
C SER A 4 -19.84 27.41 -6.30
N VAL A 5 -18.83 27.58 -5.45
CA VAL A 5 -17.43 27.43 -5.85
C VAL A 5 -17.19 25.94 -6.06
N ALA A 6 -17.30 25.49 -7.30
CA ALA A 6 -16.84 24.16 -7.69
C ALA A 6 -15.33 24.10 -7.40
N LYS A 7 -14.94 23.28 -6.43
CA LYS A 7 -13.54 22.97 -6.14
C LYS A 7 -13.00 22.26 -7.37
N ALA A 8 -12.05 22.88 -8.08
CA ALA A 8 -11.43 22.26 -9.25
C ALA A 8 -10.87 20.90 -8.84
N GLU A 9 -11.45 19.83 -9.38
CA GLU A 9 -11.00 18.47 -9.15
C GLU A 9 -9.64 18.34 -9.85
N LYS A 10 -8.55 18.29 -9.08
CA LYS A 10 -7.24 17.97 -9.65
C LYS A 10 -7.34 16.57 -10.26
N ALA A 11 -6.91 16.43 -11.52
CA ALA A 11 -6.89 15.15 -12.21
C ALA A 11 -6.13 14.11 -11.38
N SER A 12 -6.72 12.93 -11.21
CA SER A 12 -6.05 11.80 -10.55
C SER A 12 -4.83 11.39 -11.35
N LEU A 13 -3.70 11.20 -10.66
CA LEU A 13 -2.46 10.68 -11.25
C LEU A 13 -2.46 9.15 -11.32
N LEU A 14 -3.41 8.50 -10.65
CA LEU A 14 -3.57 7.06 -10.63
C LEU A 14 -4.85 6.67 -11.36
N PRO A 15 -4.80 5.66 -12.25
CA PRO A 15 -6.00 5.05 -12.81
C PRO A 15 -6.77 4.37 -11.68
N ALA A 16 -8.00 4.81 -11.46
CA ALA A 16 -8.83 4.31 -10.39
C ALA A 16 -9.36 2.91 -10.74
N PHE A 17 -9.47 2.02 -9.75
CA PHE A 17 -10.10 0.70 -9.90
C PHE A 17 -11.53 0.77 -10.43
N SER A 18 -12.22 1.87 -10.17
CA SER A 18 -13.58 2.16 -10.65
C SER A 18 -13.69 2.42 -12.15
N SER A 19 -12.57 2.65 -12.84
CA SER A 19 -12.53 2.97 -14.27
C SER A 19 -11.60 2.04 -15.05
N LEU A 20 -11.16 0.92 -14.45
CA LEU A 20 -10.29 -0.02 -15.15
C LEU A 20 -11.06 -0.83 -16.18
N SER A 21 -10.50 -0.92 -17.38
CA SER A 21 -10.98 -1.85 -18.43
C SER A 21 -10.61 -3.29 -18.09
N ALA A 22 -9.37 -3.52 -17.64
CA ALA A 22 -8.85 -4.83 -17.27
C ALA A 22 -7.76 -4.74 -16.20
N ILE A 23 -7.61 -5.80 -15.40
CA ILE A 23 -6.42 -6.02 -14.56
C ILE A 23 -5.29 -6.51 -15.47
N GLY A 24 -4.10 -5.94 -15.34
CA GLY A 24 -2.91 -6.27 -16.14
C GLY A 24 -2.44 -5.16 -17.07
N GLU A 25 -3.25 -4.12 -17.31
CA GLU A 25 -2.85 -2.95 -18.10
C GLU A 25 -2.18 -1.91 -17.19
N ASP A 26 -2.99 -1.08 -16.54
CA ASP A 26 -2.49 -0.08 -15.61
C ASP A 26 -2.02 -0.70 -14.29
N TRP A 27 -2.80 -1.63 -13.74
CA TRP A 27 -2.47 -2.33 -12.51
C TRP A 27 -2.04 -3.75 -12.82
N THR A 28 -0.76 -4.02 -12.64
CA THR A 28 -0.14 -5.31 -12.97
C THR A 28 -0.04 -6.20 -11.74
N PRO A 29 -0.25 -7.52 -11.86
CA PRO A 29 0.04 -8.45 -10.77
C PRO A 29 1.50 -8.38 -10.34
N LEU A 30 1.71 -8.37 -9.02
CA LEU A 30 3.01 -8.46 -8.36
C LEU A 30 3.05 -9.76 -7.56
N THR A 31 4.04 -10.62 -7.84
CA THR A 31 4.28 -11.86 -7.09
C THR A 31 5.59 -11.76 -6.32
N PHE A 32 5.73 -12.62 -5.30
CA PHE A 32 6.91 -12.68 -4.45
C PHE A 32 7.57 -14.06 -4.57
N PRO A 33 8.91 -14.16 -4.49
CA PRO A 33 9.60 -15.44 -4.43
C PRO A 33 9.10 -16.27 -3.23
N ASN A 34 9.08 -17.60 -3.37
CA ASN A 34 8.68 -18.54 -2.33
C ASN A 34 7.23 -18.41 -1.83
N ILE A 35 6.34 -17.87 -2.65
CA ILE A 35 4.89 -17.88 -2.41
C ILE A 35 4.23 -18.73 -3.48
N GLU A 36 3.69 -19.88 -3.10
CA GLU A 36 3.09 -20.86 -4.03
C GLU A 36 1.67 -20.45 -4.47
N ALA A 37 0.89 -19.87 -3.55
CA ALA A 37 -0.47 -19.42 -3.82
C ALA A 37 -0.55 -17.89 -3.88
N HIS A 38 -1.26 -17.36 -4.88
CA HIS A 38 -1.43 -15.92 -5.08
C HIS A 38 -2.88 -15.47 -4.90
N THR A 39 -3.06 -14.25 -4.39
CA THR A 39 -4.36 -13.61 -4.27
C THR A 39 -5.01 -13.49 -5.64
N GLN A 40 -6.29 -13.87 -5.72
CA GLN A 40 -7.09 -13.76 -6.94
C GLN A 40 -7.75 -12.39 -7.02
N TYR A 41 -7.50 -11.65 -8.10
CA TYR A 41 -8.08 -10.33 -8.33
C TYR A 41 -9.15 -10.38 -9.42
N GLN A 42 -10.30 -9.78 -9.18
CA GLN A 42 -11.41 -9.71 -10.13
C GLN A 42 -12.03 -8.32 -10.12
N LEU A 43 -12.36 -7.80 -11.30
CA LEU A 43 -13.22 -6.62 -11.42
C LEU A 43 -14.67 -7.06 -11.21
N VAL A 44 -15.33 -6.49 -10.22
CA VAL A 44 -16.73 -6.80 -9.88
C VAL A 44 -17.52 -5.51 -9.70
N SER A 45 -18.85 -5.59 -9.88
CA SER A 45 -19.75 -4.50 -9.50
C SER A 45 -20.27 -4.74 -8.09
N GLU A 46 -20.11 -3.76 -7.22
CA GLU A 46 -20.70 -3.77 -5.89
C GLU A 46 -21.44 -2.46 -5.63
N ASN A 47 -22.72 -2.53 -5.29
CA ASN A 47 -23.60 -1.36 -5.11
C ASN A 47 -23.57 -0.38 -6.31
N GLY A 48 -23.50 -0.92 -7.53
CA GLY A 48 -23.47 -0.13 -8.77
C GLY A 48 -22.11 0.52 -9.08
N GLN A 49 -21.08 0.27 -8.27
CA GLN A 49 -19.72 0.76 -8.50
C GLN A 49 -18.78 -0.39 -8.83
N GLN A 50 -17.99 -0.25 -9.89
CA GLN A 50 -16.90 -1.18 -10.17
C GLN A 50 -15.82 -1.07 -9.10
N VAL A 51 -15.34 -2.23 -8.62
CA VAL A 51 -14.27 -2.37 -7.64
C VAL A 51 -13.37 -3.56 -8.00
N VAL A 52 -12.15 -3.58 -7.44
CA VAL A 52 -11.31 -4.77 -7.44
C VAL A 52 -11.63 -5.59 -6.20
N ARG A 53 -12.10 -6.83 -6.40
CA ARG A 53 -12.19 -7.84 -5.34
C ARG A 53 -10.88 -8.63 -5.29
N ALA A 54 -10.25 -8.67 -4.12
CA ALA A 54 -9.10 -9.51 -3.83
C ALA A 54 -9.54 -10.67 -2.94
N MET A 55 -9.29 -11.91 -3.38
CA MET A 55 -9.56 -13.12 -2.59
C MET A 55 -8.24 -13.79 -2.25
N ALA A 56 -7.89 -13.75 -0.96
CA ALA A 56 -6.70 -14.40 -0.42
C ALA A 56 -7.12 -15.59 0.44
N ASP A 57 -6.47 -16.72 0.22
CA ASP A 57 -6.63 -17.98 0.95
C ASP A 57 -5.25 -18.63 0.99
N ASP A 58 -4.62 -18.60 2.17
CA ASP A 58 -3.22 -18.93 2.41
C ASP A 58 -2.27 -18.45 1.28
N SER A 59 -2.49 -17.20 0.84
CA SER A 59 -1.86 -16.67 -0.37
C SER A 59 -1.37 -15.24 -0.22
N ALA A 60 -0.35 -14.89 -1.00
CA ALA A 60 0.19 -13.54 -1.03
C ALA A 60 0.55 -13.09 -2.45
N SER A 61 0.07 -11.92 -2.83
CA SER A 61 0.47 -11.18 -4.03
C SER A 61 0.08 -9.71 -3.87
N GLY A 62 0.27 -8.91 -4.91
CA GLY A 62 -0.19 -7.52 -4.95
C GLY A 62 -0.66 -7.12 -6.34
N LEU A 63 -1.28 -5.94 -6.43
CA LEU A 63 -1.37 -5.19 -7.67
C LEU A 63 -0.45 -3.97 -7.57
N ILE A 64 0.31 -3.70 -8.62
CA ILE A 64 1.26 -2.59 -8.68
C ILE A 64 0.99 -1.72 -9.91
N HIS A 65 0.98 -0.41 -9.66
CA HIS A 65 1.05 0.62 -10.68
C HIS A 65 2.32 1.44 -10.44
N ARG A 66 3.06 1.76 -11.50
CA ARG A 66 4.33 2.48 -11.41
C ARG A 66 4.15 3.90 -11.92
N LEU A 67 4.49 4.87 -11.07
CA LEU A 67 4.49 6.28 -11.44
C LEU A 67 5.90 6.85 -11.39
N THR A 68 6.18 7.78 -12.30
CA THR A 68 7.34 8.67 -12.22
C THR A 68 6.83 10.10 -12.11
N LEU A 69 7.07 10.73 -10.97
CA LEU A 69 6.69 12.11 -10.72
C LEU A 69 7.69 12.77 -9.77
N THR A 70 7.75 14.11 -9.83
CA THR A 70 8.45 14.93 -8.84
C THR A 70 7.41 15.46 -7.85
N PRO A 71 7.41 15.02 -6.58
CA PRO A 71 6.44 15.54 -5.62
C PRO A 71 6.76 17.01 -5.31
N GLY A 72 5.72 17.83 -5.19
CA GLY A 72 5.82 19.15 -4.59
C GLY A 72 5.82 19.06 -3.06
N ASP A 73 5.27 20.07 -2.39
CA ASP A 73 5.18 20.08 -0.92
C ASP A 73 4.14 19.12 -0.33
N SER A 74 3.20 18.65 -1.15
CA SER A 74 2.11 17.75 -0.76
C SER A 74 1.74 16.83 -1.91
N LEU A 75 1.50 15.54 -1.60
CA LEU A 75 1.01 14.55 -2.55
C LEU A 75 -0.04 13.67 -1.87
N THR A 76 -1.31 13.99 -2.11
CA THR A 76 -2.44 13.28 -1.49
C THR A 76 -2.75 11.98 -2.21
N LEU A 77 -2.75 10.87 -1.45
CA LEU A 77 -3.31 9.59 -1.87
C LEU A 77 -4.66 9.39 -1.20
N ARG A 78 -5.68 9.13 -2.02
CA ARG A 78 -7.03 8.83 -1.55
C ARG A 78 -7.51 7.51 -2.15
N TRP A 79 -8.05 6.64 -1.31
CA TRP A 79 -8.60 5.35 -1.73
C TRP A 79 -9.80 4.96 -0.88
N ARG A 80 -10.50 3.92 -1.33
CA ARG A 80 -11.56 3.27 -0.56
C ARG A 80 -11.31 1.77 -0.53
N TRP A 81 -11.52 1.16 0.62
CA TRP A 81 -11.38 -0.29 0.77
C TRP A 81 -12.44 -0.84 1.72
N LYS A 82 -12.62 -2.15 1.68
CA LYS A 82 -13.48 -2.91 2.57
C LYS A 82 -12.83 -4.26 2.80
N VAL A 83 -12.89 -4.74 4.04
CA VAL A 83 -12.37 -6.06 4.42
C VAL A 83 -13.51 -6.96 4.88
N SER A 84 -13.42 -8.26 4.59
CA SER A 84 -14.41 -9.27 4.99
C SER A 84 -14.28 -9.70 6.45
N ASN A 85 -13.07 -9.61 6.99
CA ASN A 85 -12.70 -10.05 8.32
C ASN A 85 -11.39 -9.37 8.74
N VAL A 86 -11.02 -9.55 10.01
CA VAL A 86 -9.70 -9.23 10.57
C VAL A 86 -9.21 -10.50 11.25
N TYR A 87 -7.94 -10.85 11.06
CA TYR A 87 -7.36 -12.02 11.73
C TYR A 87 -7.21 -11.74 13.23
N GLU A 88 -7.94 -12.44 14.10
CA GLU A 88 -7.97 -12.18 15.55
C GLU A 88 -6.61 -12.40 16.24
N GLY A 89 -5.80 -13.32 15.70
CA GLY A 89 -4.45 -13.61 16.18
C GLY A 89 -3.39 -12.60 15.71
N GLY A 90 -3.74 -11.68 14.80
CA GLY A 90 -2.79 -10.76 14.20
C GLY A 90 -2.34 -9.67 15.17
N ASP A 91 -1.05 -9.37 15.13
CA ASP A 91 -0.43 -8.22 15.79
C ASP A 91 0.69 -7.70 14.89
N ALA A 92 0.45 -6.54 14.31
CA ALA A 92 1.34 -5.81 13.42
C ALA A 92 2.77 -5.60 13.98
N ARG A 93 2.89 -5.61 15.32
CA ARG A 93 4.14 -5.40 16.03
C ARG A 93 5.00 -6.68 16.09
N GLN A 94 4.46 -7.84 15.74
CA GLN A 94 5.12 -9.13 15.85
C GLN A 94 5.24 -9.80 14.48
N LYS A 95 6.41 -10.40 14.18
CA LYS A 95 6.62 -11.13 12.91
C LYS A 95 5.56 -12.22 12.67
N SER A 96 5.23 -12.97 13.72
CA SER A 96 4.22 -14.04 13.68
C SER A 96 2.78 -13.54 13.55
N GLY A 97 2.55 -12.23 13.66
CA GLY A 97 1.24 -11.59 13.60
C GLY A 97 1.13 -10.51 12.51
N ASP A 98 2.10 -10.42 11.59
CA ASP A 98 2.16 -9.47 10.47
C ASP A 98 1.19 -9.86 9.35
N ASP A 99 -0.05 -10.19 9.71
CA ASP A 99 -1.13 -10.55 8.80
C ASP A 99 -2.27 -9.53 8.91
N TYR A 100 -2.51 -8.85 7.78
CA TYR A 100 -3.48 -7.77 7.67
C TYR A 100 -4.47 -8.10 6.57
N PRO A 101 -5.76 -7.81 6.76
CA PRO A 101 -6.76 -8.07 5.75
C PRO A 101 -6.59 -7.19 4.49
N ALA A 102 -5.91 -6.04 4.60
CA ALA A 102 -5.56 -5.20 3.47
C ALA A 102 -4.37 -4.29 3.80
N ARG A 103 -3.54 -4.00 2.78
CA ARG A 103 -2.41 -3.06 2.87
C ARG A 103 -2.09 -2.39 1.54
N ILE A 104 -1.61 -1.14 1.59
CA ILE A 104 -1.13 -0.38 0.43
C ILE A 104 0.34 -0.01 0.63
N TYR A 105 1.17 -0.38 -0.34
CA TYR A 105 2.58 0.00 -0.40
C TYR A 105 2.78 1.23 -1.28
N VAL A 106 3.39 2.27 -0.72
CA VAL A 106 3.99 3.37 -1.48
C VAL A 106 5.51 3.20 -1.41
N ALA A 107 6.09 2.66 -2.47
CA ALA A 107 7.51 2.39 -2.57
C ALA A 107 8.23 3.55 -3.27
N PHE A 108 9.32 4.03 -2.67
CA PHE A 108 10.11 5.14 -3.22
C PHE A 108 11.33 4.60 -3.98
N ARG A 109 11.62 5.24 -5.10
CA ARG A 109 12.81 4.92 -5.90
C ARG A 109 14.06 5.13 -5.05
N PHE A 110 14.92 4.13 -5.03
CA PHE A 110 16.23 4.24 -4.39
C PHE A 110 17.10 5.27 -5.13
N GLN A 111 17.74 6.18 -4.38
CA GLN A 111 18.71 7.15 -4.90
C GLN A 111 20.14 6.66 -4.61
N PRO A 112 20.79 5.93 -5.54
CA PRO A 112 22.10 5.32 -5.30
C PRO A 112 23.25 6.31 -5.06
N ASP A 113 23.07 7.57 -5.49
CA ASP A 113 24.07 8.63 -5.36
C ASP A 113 24.17 9.17 -3.93
N GLN A 114 23.13 8.96 -3.11
CA GLN A 114 23.14 9.30 -1.68
C GLN A 114 23.57 8.13 -0.77
N ALA A 115 23.76 6.93 -1.32
CA ALA A 115 24.14 5.75 -0.54
C ALA A 115 25.66 5.61 -0.37
N GLY A 116 26.11 5.29 0.84
CA GLY A 116 27.50 4.92 1.09
C GLY A 116 27.94 3.67 0.32
N PHE A 117 29.24 3.52 0.08
CA PHE A 117 29.81 2.40 -0.69
C PHE A 117 29.39 1.01 -0.16
N PHE A 118 29.28 0.86 1.17
CA PHE A 118 28.91 -0.40 1.83
C PHE A 118 27.44 -0.79 1.61
N GLU A 119 26.52 0.18 1.59
CA GLU A 119 25.09 -0.02 1.30
C GLU A 119 24.87 -0.49 -0.15
N ARG A 120 25.64 0.06 -1.10
CA ARG A 120 25.61 -0.37 -2.51
C ARG A 120 26.04 -1.83 -2.68
N ALA A 121 27.10 -2.26 -1.98
CA ALA A 121 27.60 -3.63 -2.04
C ALA A 121 26.61 -4.66 -1.45
N LYS A 122 26.03 -4.37 -0.28
CA LYS A 122 25.03 -5.23 0.38
C LYS A 122 23.76 -5.39 -0.46
N ARG A 123 23.36 -4.34 -1.19
CA ARG A 123 22.18 -4.35 -2.08
C ARG A 123 22.40 -5.20 -3.33
N LYS A 124 23.56 -5.10 -3.97
CA LYS A 124 23.87 -5.93 -5.15
C LYS A 124 23.81 -7.43 -4.81
N ALA A 125 24.21 -7.81 -3.59
CA ALA A 125 24.05 -9.17 -3.09
C ALA A 125 22.57 -9.54 -2.83
N ALA A 126 21.76 -8.63 -2.27
CA ALA A 126 20.33 -8.86 -2.07
C ALA A 126 19.55 -8.97 -3.40
N GLU A 127 19.87 -8.15 -4.40
CA GLU A 127 19.28 -8.23 -5.75
C GLU A 127 19.57 -9.58 -6.42
N LEU A 128 20.79 -10.08 -6.26
CA LEU A 128 21.19 -11.41 -6.77
C LEU A 128 20.49 -12.57 -6.05
N LEU A 129 20.20 -12.43 -4.75
CA LEU A 129 19.56 -13.48 -3.94
C LEU A 129 18.02 -13.45 -3.98
N PHE A 130 17.41 -12.26 -4.09
CA PHE A 130 15.98 -12.05 -3.94
C PHE A 130 15.26 -11.61 -5.23
N GLY A 131 15.99 -11.49 -6.36
CA GLY A 131 15.40 -11.43 -7.70
C GLY A 131 14.72 -10.11 -8.10
N ALA A 132 14.70 -9.10 -7.24
CA ALA A 132 14.22 -7.75 -7.57
C ALA A 132 14.96 -6.69 -6.74
N ALA A 133 15.16 -5.51 -7.33
CA ALA A 133 15.65 -4.33 -6.61
C ALA A 133 14.65 -3.99 -5.50
N LEU A 134 14.99 -4.36 -4.26
CA LEU A 134 14.19 -4.04 -3.10
C LEU A 134 14.00 -2.51 -3.06
N PRO A 135 12.75 -2.01 -2.96
CA PRO A 135 12.54 -0.58 -2.80
C PRO A 135 13.30 -0.12 -1.56
N GLY A 136 14.03 0.99 -1.67
CA GLY A 136 14.92 1.44 -0.60
C GLY A 136 14.16 1.78 0.66
N ASN A 137 13.09 2.57 0.48
CA ASN A 137 12.19 3.02 1.51
C ASN A 137 10.75 2.82 1.04
N ALA A 138 9.84 2.50 1.95
CA ALA A 138 8.42 2.40 1.67
C ALA A 138 7.56 2.86 2.86
N ILE A 139 6.37 3.36 2.55
CA ILE A 139 5.28 3.55 3.51
C ILE A 139 4.26 2.45 3.26
N ASN A 140 3.83 1.80 4.32
CA ASN A 140 2.78 0.79 4.29
C ASN A 140 1.54 1.28 5.06
N TYR A 141 0.44 1.54 4.36
CA TYR A 141 -0.83 1.85 5.01
C TYR A 141 -1.60 0.55 5.26
N ILE A 142 -1.87 0.24 6.52
CA ILE A 142 -2.46 -1.03 6.93
C ILE A 142 -3.85 -0.85 7.52
N TRP A 143 -4.71 -1.85 7.27
CA TRP A 143 -5.83 -2.13 8.16
C TRP A 143 -5.29 -2.99 9.32
N ALA A 144 -4.97 -2.35 10.43
CA ALA A 144 -4.39 -3.02 11.57
C ALA A 144 -5.39 -3.91 12.31
N ASN A 145 -4.88 -4.91 13.02
CA ASN A 145 -5.70 -5.77 13.88
C ASN A 145 -5.91 -5.11 15.24
N ARG A 146 -4.82 -4.59 15.83
CA ARG A 146 -4.78 -4.06 17.20
C ARG A 146 -4.10 -2.71 17.34
N VAL A 147 -3.30 -2.30 16.35
CA VAL A 147 -2.58 -1.02 16.40
C VAL A 147 -3.60 0.12 16.24
N PRO A 148 -3.66 1.09 17.17
CA PRO A 148 -4.54 2.24 17.06
C PRO A 148 -4.40 2.97 15.73
N VAL A 149 -5.53 3.46 15.19
CA VAL A 149 -5.52 4.30 13.99
C VAL A 149 -4.67 5.56 14.25
N GLY A 150 -3.80 5.89 13.30
CA GLY A 150 -2.85 7.00 13.36
C GLY A 150 -1.48 6.64 13.92
N GLU A 151 -1.34 5.48 14.58
CA GLU A 151 -0.04 5.04 15.07
C GLU A 151 0.86 4.59 13.92
N THR A 152 2.15 4.96 14.03
CA THR A 152 3.21 4.55 13.12
C THR A 152 4.12 3.55 13.83
N ILE A 153 4.38 2.42 13.20
CA ILE A 153 5.26 1.37 13.72
C ILE A 153 6.28 0.95 12.67
N ALA A 154 7.45 0.48 13.10
CA ALA A 154 8.42 -0.11 12.19
C ALA A 154 7.92 -1.47 11.68
N ASN A 155 8.22 -1.80 10.42
CA ASN A 155 7.94 -3.13 9.91
C ASN A 155 8.83 -4.17 10.63
N PRO A 156 8.25 -5.26 11.19
CA PRO A 156 9.00 -6.22 11.98
C PRO A 156 10.05 -7.01 11.17
N TYR A 157 9.91 -7.06 9.84
CA TYR A 157 10.86 -7.70 8.93
C TYR A 157 11.98 -6.77 8.46
N THR A 158 11.75 -5.45 8.41
CA THR A 158 12.77 -4.47 7.97
C THR A 158 12.57 -3.11 8.63
N GLU A 159 13.63 -2.53 9.21
CA GLU A 159 13.61 -1.15 9.75
C GLU A 159 13.47 -0.07 8.67
N LYS A 160 13.60 -0.42 7.38
CA LYS A 160 13.55 0.52 6.24
C LYS A 160 12.13 0.82 5.75
N THR A 161 11.11 0.29 6.42
CA THR A 161 9.70 0.48 6.06
C THR A 161 8.91 0.87 7.30
N MET A 162 8.17 1.98 7.20
CA MET A 162 7.22 2.40 8.23
C MET A 162 5.81 1.91 7.87
N MET A 163 5.06 1.49 8.88
CA MET A 163 3.66 1.09 8.74
C MET A 163 2.78 2.07 9.51
N ILE A 164 1.76 2.61 8.84
CA ILE A 164 0.80 3.54 9.42
C ILE A 164 -0.56 2.84 9.46
N ALA A 165 -1.12 2.68 10.66
CA ALA A 165 -2.47 2.17 10.82
C ALA A 165 -3.49 3.23 10.40
N VAL A 166 -4.15 3.04 9.26
CA VAL A 166 -5.17 3.99 8.76
C VAL A 166 -6.60 3.50 9.05
N ASN A 167 -6.73 2.19 9.31
CA ASN A 167 -7.91 1.57 9.91
C ASN A 167 -7.44 0.53 10.93
N SER A 168 -8.29 0.17 11.89
CA SER A 168 -7.94 -0.82 12.90
C SER A 168 -9.14 -1.56 13.46
N GLY A 169 -8.95 -2.84 13.76
CA GLY A 169 -9.93 -3.69 14.43
C GLY A 169 -11.15 -4.01 13.58
N THR A 170 -12.17 -4.56 14.24
CA THR A 170 -13.34 -5.16 13.59
C THR A 170 -14.53 -4.21 13.39
N SER A 171 -14.48 -3.00 13.94
CA SER A 171 -15.63 -2.07 13.98
C SER A 171 -16.15 -1.68 12.60
N MET A 172 -15.28 -1.65 11.59
CA MET A 172 -15.61 -1.27 10.21
C MET A 172 -15.57 -2.46 9.24
N VAL A 173 -15.47 -3.69 9.73
CA VAL A 173 -15.52 -4.90 8.89
C VAL A 173 -16.84 -4.94 8.12
N GLY A 174 -16.78 -5.32 6.85
CA GLY A 174 -17.94 -5.33 5.95
C GLY A 174 -18.40 -3.94 5.50
N GLN A 175 -17.74 -2.87 5.93
CA GLN A 175 -18.05 -1.50 5.54
C GLN A 175 -16.95 -0.91 4.65
N TRP A 176 -17.36 -0.11 3.68
CA TRP A 176 -16.42 0.63 2.86
C TRP A 176 -15.92 1.88 3.58
N VAL A 177 -14.61 1.97 3.78
CA VAL A 177 -13.95 3.10 4.42
C VAL A 177 -13.11 3.86 3.40
N THR A 178 -13.23 5.19 3.42
CA THR A 178 -12.40 6.09 2.61
C THR A 178 -11.24 6.58 3.46
N VAL A 179 -10.03 6.52 2.90
CA VAL A 179 -8.80 7.00 3.53
C VAL A 179 -8.16 8.05 2.63
N GLU A 180 -7.61 9.09 3.24
CA GLU A 180 -6.83 10.14 2.58
C GLU A 180 -5.56 10.40 3.39
N ARG A 181 -4.39 10.39 2.73
CA ARG A 181 -3.07 10.62 3.34
C ARG A 181 -2.21 11.52 2.47
N ASP A 182 -1.40 12.38 3.09
CA ASP A 182 -0.36 13.12 2.39
C ASP A 182 0.95 12.32 2.43
N ILE A 183 1.32 11.75 1.29
CA ILE A 183 2.52 10.91 1.16
C ILE A 183 3.79 11.70 1.51
N VAL A 184 3.85 13.00 1.18
CA VAL A 184 5.05 13.82 1.44
C VAL A 184 5.21 14.06 2.94
N ALA A 185 4.10 14.37 3.62
CA ALA A 185 4.11 14.54 5.07
C ALA A 185 4.48 13.23 5.79
N ASP A 186 3.89 12.10 5.36
CA ASP A 186 4.13 10.79 5.96
C ASP A 186 5.57 10.32 5.73
N TYR A 187 6.14 10.57 4.54
CA TYR A 187 7.54 10.28 4.24
C TYR A 187 8.48 11.05 5.17
N ARG A 188 8.24 12.34 5.39
CA ARG A 188 9.05 13.19 6.28
C ARG A 188 8.96 12.79 7.76
N GLN A 189 7.89 12.11 8.19
CA GLN A 189 7.69 11.75 9.59
C GLN A 189 8.33 10.42 10.00
N GLY A 190 8.44 9.44 9.09
CA GLY A 190 8.95 8.12 9.45
C GLY A 190 9.86 7.43 8.44
N VAL A 191 10.24 8.10 7.35
CA VAL A 191 11.24 7.60 6.40
C VAL A 191 12.44 8.54 6.26
N GLY A 192 12.18 9.85 6.16
CA GLY A 192 13.15 10.89 5.81
C GLY A 192 13.84 11.58 6.98
#